data_AF-A0AAW5L7S2-F1
#
_entry.id   AF-A0AAW5L7S2-F1
#
_cell.length_a   1.000
_cell.length_b   1.000
_cell.length_c   1.000
_cell.angle_alpha   90.00
_cell.angle_beta   90.00
_cell.angle_gamma   90.00
#
_symmetry.space_group_name_H-M   'P 1'
#
loop_
_entity.id
_entity.type
_entity.pdbx_description
1 polymer ?
#
loop_
_entity_poly.entity_id
_entity_poly.type
_entity_poly.pdbx_seq_one_letter_code
_entity_poly.pdbx_strand_id
1 'polypeptide(L)'
;CKDFPIISIEDGLDDNDWDGHKLLTERIGDKVQLVGDDIFVTNTQKLAEGIEKGISNSILIKVNKIGTLTETFEAIEKAKRAGYTADVSHSSGETEDAT
;
A
#
# COMPACT_ATOMS: atom_id res chain seq x y z
N CYS A 1 -3.08 10.99 15.61
CA CYS A 1 -3.11 9.67 16.29
C CYS A 1 -2.70 9.74 17.77
N LYS A 2 -3.14 10.74 18.53
CA LYS A 2 -2.88 10.80 20.00
C LYS A 2 -4.13 10.50 20.82
N ASP A 3 -5.30 10.80 20.28
CA ASP A 3 -6.59 10.68 20.99
C ASP A 3 -7.28 9.34 20.76
N PHE A 4 -6.88 8.61 19.71
CA PHE A 4 -7.45 7.31 19.34
C PHE A 4 -6.34 6.31 19.01
N PRO A 5 -6.53 5.01 19.32
CA PRO A 5 -5.58 3.94 19.01
C PRO A 5 -5.66 3.54 17.53
N ILE A 6 -5.41 4.49 16.63
CA ILE A 6 -5.37 4.24 15.18
C ILE A 6 -4.07 3.51 14.87
N ILE A 7 -4.20 2.29 14.35
CA ILE A 7 -3.06 1.43 14.01
C ILE A 7 -2.72 1.45 12.51
N SER A 8 -3.67 1.83 11.66
CA SER A 8 -3.51 1.86 10.21
C SER A 8 -4.32 3.00 9.59
N ILE A 9 -3.78 3.61 8.53
CA ILE A 9 -4.41 4.62 7.69
C ILE A 9 -4.14 4.25 6.23
N GLU A 10 -5.20 4.15 5.43
CA GLU A 10 -5.15 3.96 3.98
C GLU A 10 -5.41 5.29 3.28
N ASP A 11 -4.63 5.60 2.25
CA ASP A 11 -4.79 6.76 1.36
C ASP A 11 -5.14 8.08 2.09
N GLY A 12 -4.29 8.46 3.04
CA GLY A 12 -4.48 9.67 3.84
C GLY A 12 -4.30 11.00 3.08
N LEU A 13 -3.85 10.95 1.83
CA LEU A 13 -3.59 12.09 0.93
C LEU A 13 -3.98 11.73 -0.51
N ASP A 14 -3.89 12.70 -1.41
CA ASP A 14 -4.17 12.51 -2.84
C ASP A 14 -3.11 11.59 -3.49
N ASP A 15 -3.54 10.75 -4.44
CA ASP A 15 -2.71 9.76 -5.11
C ASP A 15 -1.56 10.37 -5.94
N ASN A 16 -1.66 11.65 -6.28
CA ASN A 16 -0.62 12.40 -6.99
C ASN A 16 0.32 13.19 -6.05
N ASP A 17 0.02 13.29 -4.74
CA ASP A 17 0.81 14.05 -3.77
C ASP A 17 1.94 13.22 -3.13
N TRP A 18 2.91 12.83 -3.95
CA TRP A 18 4.07 12.03 -3.51
C TRP A 18 4.88 12.70 -2.41
N ASP A 19 5.03 14.03 -2.47
CA ASP A 19 5.77 14.80 -1.46
C ASP A 19 5.03 14.83 -0.12
N GLY A 20 3.71 15.02 -0.15
CA GLY A 20 2.87 14.93 1.03
C GLY A 20 2.90 13.54 1.65
N HIS A 21 2.81 12.48 0.86
CA HIS A 21 2.91 11.10 1.33
C HIS A 21 4.26 10.81 1.99
N LYS A 22 5.35 11.32 1.42
CA LYS A 22 6.68 11.21 2.03
C LYS A 22 6.73 11.91 3.39
N LEU A 23 6.27 13.16 3.45
CA LEU A 23 6.23 13.92 4.71
C LEU A 23 5.35 13.24 5.77
N LEU A 24 4.23 12.66 5.37
CA LEU A 24 3.36 11.88 6.25
C LEU A 24 4.12 10.67 6.81
N THR A 25 4.82 9.94 5.95
CA THR A 25 5.61 8.76 6.31
C THR A 25 6.72 9.12 7.30
N GLU A 26 7.47 10.20 7.04
CA GLU A 26 8.50 10.70 7.96
C GLU A 26 7.95 11.10 9.33
N ARG A 27 6.71 11.61 9.38
CA ARG A 27 6.11 12.11 10.62
C ARG A 27 5.51 11.01 11.51
N ILE A 28 4.88 10.01 10.92
CA ILE A 28 4.07 9.02 11.67
C ILE A 28 4.26 7.56 11.26
N GLY A 29 5.07 7.27 10.24
CA GLY A 29 5.28 5.92 9.73
C GLY A 29 5.97 4.97 10.72
N ASP A 30 6.56 5.50 11.80
CA ASP A 30 7.14 4.73 12.90
C ASP A 30 6.09 4.24 13.93
N LYS A 31 4.87 4.79 13.86
CA LYS A 31 3.80 4.55 14.85
C LYS A 31 2.54 3.95 14.25
N VAL A 32 2.30 4.21 12.96
CA VAL A 32 1.05 3.88 12.27
C VAL A 32 1.40 3.22 10.94
N GLN A 33 0.65 2.18 10.59
CA GLN A 33 0.71 1.60 9.25
C GLN A 33 0.10 2.59 8.25
N LEU A 34 0.85 2.93 7.21
CA LEU A 34 0.43 3.80 6.11
C LEU A 34 0.31 2.94 4.86
N VAL A 35 -0.93 2.64 4.49
CA VAL A 35 -1.28 1.79 3.35
C VAL A 35 -1.45 2.67 2.13
N GLY A 36 -0.67 2.39 1.08
CA GLY A 36 -0.91 2.97 -0.24
C GLY A 36 -1.77 2.01 -1.08
N ASP A 37 -3.00 2.40 -1.38
CA ASP A 37 -3.80 1.75 -2.42
C ASP A 37 -3.67 2.52 -3.73
N ASP A 38 -4.17 3.75 -3.81
CA ASP A 38 -4.21 4.50 -5.08
C ASP A 38 -2.86 5.08 -5.48
N ILE A 39 -1.97 5.41 -4.53
CA ILE A 39 -0.61 5.86 -4.86
C ILE A 39 0.20 4.74 -5.55
N PHE A 40 -0.06 3.46 -5.22
CA PHE A 40 0.66 2.32 -5.79
C PHE A 40 -0.13 1.57 -6.86
N VAL A 41 -1.46 1.57 -6.83
CA VAL A 41 -2.39 0.82 -7.70
C VAL A 41 -1.98 -0.64 -7.94
N THR A 42 -1.41 -1.29 -6.91
CA THR A 42 -0.82 -2.63 -7.03
C THR A 42 0.25 -2.74 -8.14
N ASN A 43 0.85 -1.63 -8.59
CA ASN A 43 1.87 -1.58 -9.64
C ASN A 43 3.28 -1.72 -9.05
N THR A 44 4.04 -2.72 -9.52
CA THR A 44 5.37 -3.04 -8.98
C THR A 44 6.45 -1.98 -9.25
N GLN A 45 6.28 -1.13 -10.27
CA GLN A 45 7.20 -0.02 -10.57
C GLN A 45 6.94 1.15 -9.62
N LYS A 46 5.68 1.56 -9.46
CA LYS A 46 5.28 2.58 -8.49
C LYS A 46 5.65 2.18 -7.06
N LEU A 47 5.43 0.91 -6.69
CA LEU A 47 5.87 0.38 -5.40
C LEU A 47 7.40 0.50 -5.22
N ALA A 48 8.18 0.16 -6.25
CA ALA A 48 9.64 0.27 -6.17
C ALA A 48 10.10 1.71 -5.97
N GLU A 49 9.49 2.66 -6.69
CA GLU A 49 9.75 4.09 -6.53
C GLU A 49 9.36 4.59 -5.13
N GLY A 50 8.20 4.14 -4.62
CA GLY A 50 7.75 4.45 -3.26
C GLY A 50 8.72 3.96 -2.20
N ILE A 51 9.21 2.72 -2.32
CA ILE A 51 10.22 2.13 -1.43
C ILE A 51 11.51 2.97 -1.46
N GLU A 52 12.00 3.32 -2.64
CA GLU A 52 13.24 4.12 -2.79
C GLU A 52 13.09 5.50 -2.14
N LYS A 53 11.92 6.11 -2.26
CA LYS A 53 11.62 7.43 -1.70
C LYS A 53 11.22 7.42 -0.22
N GLY A 54 11.03 6.24 0.38
CA GLY A 54 10.55 6.08 1.75
C GLY A 54 9.10 6.53 1.93
N ILE A 55 8.24 6.21 0.97
CA ILE A 55 6.82 6.58 0.94
C ILE A 55 5.96 5.40 1.39
N SER A 56 5.08 5.65 2.34
CA SER A 56 4.24 4.64 2.99
C SER A 56 5.07 3.53 3.67
N ASN A 57 4.41 2.56 4.27
CA ASN A 57 5.07 1.36 4.81
C ASN A 57 4.23 0.08 4.62
N SER A 58 3.09 0.20 3.92
CA SER A 58 2.25 -0.91 3.47
C SER A 58 1.73 -0.63 2.06
N ILE A 59 1.37 -1.70 1.34
CA ILE A 59 0.67 -1.64 0.05
C ILE A 59 -0.64 -2.44 0.13
N LEU A 60 -1.72 -1.88 -0.42
CA LEU A 60 -2.95 -2.61 -0.67
C LEU A 60 -2.86 -3.37 -2.00
N ILE A 61 -3.04 -4.68 -1.94
CA ILE A 61 -2.97 -5.59 -3.09
C ILE A 61 -4.40 -5.92 -3.52
N LYS A 62 -4.80 -5.42 -4.70
CA LYS A 62 -6.08 -5.73 -5.34
C LYS A 62 -5.82 -6.60 -6.57
N VAL A 63 -6.18 -7.88 -6.50
CA VAL A 63 -5.87 -8.88 -7.54
C VAL A 63 -6.46 -8.50 -8.90
N ASN A 64 -7.56 -7.76 -8.95
CA ASN A 64 -8.13 -7.25 -10.19
C ASN A 64 -7.39 -6.02 -10.77
N LYS A 65 -6.63 -5.27 -9.94
CA LYS A 65 -5.78 -4.16 -10.40
C LYS A 65 -4.46 -4.66 -11.02
N ILE A 66 -4.07 -5.91 -10.73
CA ILE A 66 -2.84 -6.55 -11.23
C ILE A 66 -3.21 -7.77 -12.08
N GLY A 67 -2.93 -7.71 -13.39
CA GLY A 67 -3.58 -8.60 -14.38
C GLY A 67 -3.47 -10.11 -14.12
N THR A 68 -2.42 -10.57 -13.42
CA THR A 68 -2.19 -11.99 -13.15
C THR A 68 -1.81 -12.28 -11.68
N LEU A 69 -2.05 -13.52 -11.25
CA LEU A 69 -1.61 -14.01 -9.94
C LEU A 69 -0.09 -13.97 -9.77
N THR A 70 0.67 -14.24 -10.84
CA THR A 70 2.14 -14.17 -10.81
C THR A 70 2.60 -12.75 -10.47
N GLU A 71 2.06 -11.75 -11.16
CA GLU A 71 2.39 -10.35 -10.88
C GLU A 71 1.95 -9.96 -9.46
N THR A 72 0.82 -10.48 -8.99
CA THR A 72 0.35 -10.29 -7.60
C THR A 72 1.40 -10.78 -6.60
N PHE A 73 1.91 -12.01 -6.78
CA PHE A 73 2.95 -12.57 -5.92
C PHE A 73 4.25 -11.77 -5.99
N GLU A 74 4.64 -11.28 -7.17
CA GLU A 74 5.82 -10.43 -7.32
C GLU A 74 5.69 -9.11 -6.56
N ALA A 75 4.51 -8.48 -6.57
CA ALA A 75 4.24 -7.27 -5.80
C ALA A 75 4.34 -7.53 -4.29
N ILE A 76 3.74 -8.62 -3.81
CA ILE A 76 3.79 -9.04 -2.40
C ILE A 76 5.24 -9.31 -1.97
N GLU A 77 6.00 -10.08 -2.76
CA GLU A 77 7.39 -10.41 -2.45
C GLU A 77 8.29 -9.17 -2.44
N LYS A 78 8.07 -8.24 -3.38
CA LYS A 78 8.80 -6.96 -3.42
C LYS A 78 8.54 -6.14 -2.16
N ALA A 79 7.27 -6.00 -1.76
CA ALA A 79 6.89 -5.27 -0.55
C ALA A 79 7.54 -5.90 0.69
N LYS A 80 7.39 -7.21 0.87
CA LYS A 80 7.96 -7.94 2.02
C LYS A 80 9.48 -7.79 2.13
N ARG A 81 10.20 -7.89 1.01
CA ARG A 81 11.67 -7.74 1.00
C ARG A 81 12.12 -6.33 1.38
N ALA A 82 11.29 -5.32 1.13
CA ALA A 82 11.52 -3.94 1.52
C ALA A 82 11.05 -3.62 2.96
N GLY A 83 10.52 -4.60 3.69
CA GLY A 83 9.97 -4.39 5.03
C GLY A 83 8.56 -3.79 5.05
N TYR A 84 7.88 -3.74 3.90
CA TYR A 84 6.49 -3.31 3.81
C TYR A 84 5.55 -4.47 4.13
N THR A 85 4.41 -4.15 4.73
CA THR A 85 3.27 -5.08 4.77
C THR A 85 2.54 -5.09 3.42
N ALA A 86 1.89 -6.20 3.10
CA ALA A 86 1.12 -6.38 1.88
C ALA A 86 -0.29 -6.86 2.26
N ASP A 87 -1.24 -5.95 2.22
CA ASP A 87 -2.61 -6.16 2.66
C ASP A 87 -3.46 -6.57 1.45
N VAL A 88 -3.96 -7.80 1.41
CA VAL A 88 -4.81 -8.28 0.31
C VAL A 88 -6.23 -7.77 0.49
N SER A 89 -6.77 -7.11 -0.53
CA SER A 89 -8.09 -6.48 -0.49
C SER A 89 -9.05 -7.09 -1.52
N HIS A 90 -10.30 -7.18 -1.11
CA HIS A 90 -11.44 -7.36 -2.00
C HIS A 90 -11.80 -6.04 -2.70
N SER A 91 -12.46 -6.13 -3.85
CA SER A 91 -13.07 -5.00 -4.55
C SER A 91 -14.50 -4.75 -4.05
N SER A 92 -15.07 -3.57 -4.30
CA SER A 92 -16.43 -3.24 -3.85
C SER A 92 -17.55 -3.99 -4.60
N GLY A 93 -17.20 -4.85 -5.56
CA GLY A 93 -18.11 -5.63 -6.40
C GLY A 93 -17.75 -7.12 -6.40
N GLU A 94 -17.61 -7.71 -5.21
CA GLU A 94 -17.23 -9.11 -5.09
C GLU A 94 -18.29 -10.07 -5.64
N THR A 95 -17.79 -11.11 -6.31
CA THR A 95 -18.48 -12.37 -6.57
C THR A 95 -17.98 -13.43 -5.60
N GLU A 96 -18.66 -14.57 -5.51
CA GLU A 96 -18.45 -15.67 -4.55
C GLU A 96 -17.12 -16.46 -4.69
N ASP A 97 -16.06 -15.85 -5.22
CA ASP A 97 -14.75 -16.50 -5.41
C ASP A 97 -13.91 -16.46 -4.12
N ALA A 98 -13.55 -17.63 -3.61
CA ALA A 98 -12.72 -17.79 -2.40
C ALA A 98 -11.81 -19.02 -2.51
N THR A 99 -11.21 -19.23 -3.69
CA THR A 99 -10.51 -20.48 -4.04
C THR A 99 -9.00 -20.44 -3.79
#